data_AF-A0A021VYL0-F1
#
_entry.id   AF-A0A021VYL0-F1
#
_cell.length_a   1.000
_cell.length_b   1.000
_cell.length_c   1.000
_cell.angle_alpha   90.00
_cell.angle_beta   90.00
_cell.angle_gamma   90.00
#
_symmetry.space_group_name_H-M   'P 1'
#
loop_
_entity.id
_entity.type
_entity.pdbx_description
1 polymer ?
#
loop_
_entity_poly.entity_id
_entity_poly.type
_entity_poly.pdbx_seq_one_letter_code
_entity_poly.pdbx_strand_id
1 'polypeptide(L)'
;MRPVPTDLVAYRRARRVARVATLVVVLVVVDLTIATVQQLVGPGGVNPFGTLSFLLLAGAVAGGFVVLSRLWRRSYRLRPVTLSTSPTVGELYGMPELDAPPRPHRGLNGQDPPPSRW
;
A
#
# COMPACT_ATOMS: atom_id res chain seq x y z
N MET A 1 16.41 7.80 16.48
CA MET A 1 15.28 8.24 15.63
C MET A 1 15.51 7.71 14.22
N ARG A 2 14.49 7.22 13.52
CA ARG A 2 14.65 6.75 12.12
C ARG A 2 14.42 7.92 11.16
N PRO A 3 15.32 8.16 10.19
CA PRO A 3 15.13 9.21 9.21
C PRO A 3 13.90 8.91 8.35
N VAL A 4 13.23 9.97 7.89
CA VAL A 4 12.04 9.86 7.05
C VAL A 4 12.38 9.19 5.71
N PRO A 5 11.55 8.28 5.17
CA PRO A 5 11.85 7.62 3.90
C PRO A 5 11.86 8.63 2.75
N THR A 6 12.94 8.67 1.98
CA THR A 6 13.06 9.51 0.77
C THR A 6 13.15 8.68 -0.52
N ASP A 7 13.35 7.36 -0.42
CA ASP A 7 13.54 6.48 -1.56
C ASP A 7 12.22 6.16 -2.30
N LEU A 8 12.03 6.84 -3.44
CA LEU A 8 10.91 6.63 -4.36
C LEU A 8 10.92 5.24 -5.02
N VAL A 9 12.09 4.66 -5.27
CA VAL A 9 12.23 3.37 -5.96
C VAL A 9 11.81 2.24 -5.03
N ALA A 10 12.28 2.25 -3.78
CA ALA A 10 11.87 1.27 -2.77
C ALA A 10 10.35 1.30 -2.53
N TYR A 11 9.77 2.51 -2.43
CA TYR A 11 8.32 2.69 -2.32
C TYR A 11 7.56 2.11 -3.51
N ARG A 12 7.97 2.46 -4.75
CA ARG A 12 7.32 1.96 -5.98
C ARG A 12 7.41 0.44 -6.10
N ARG A 13 8.55 -0.17 -5.75
CA ARG A 13 8.71 -1.63 -5.73
C ARG A 13 7.77 -2.28 -4.71
N ALA A 14 7.74 -1.80 -3.48
CA ALA A 14 6.85 -2.32 -2.44
C ALA A 14 5.37 -2.20 -2.85
N ARG A 15 4.99 -1.09 -3.49
CA ARG A 15 3.62 -0.87 -3.97
C ARG A 15 3.25 -1.75 -5.17
N ARG A 16 4.20 -2.03 -6.09
CA ARG A 16 3.99 -3.01 -7.16
C ARG A 16 3.77 -4.42 -6.60
N VAL A 17 4.61 -4.85 -5.66
CA VAL A 17 4.48 -6.16 -5.00
C VAL A 17 3.12 -6.28 -4.30
N ALA A 18 2.70 -5.25 -3.55
CA ALA A 18 1.38 -5.26 -2.90
C ALA A 18 0.23 -5.36 -3.92
N ARG A 19 0.31 -4.67 -5.07
CA ARG A 19 -0.70 -4.75 -6.14
C ARG A 19 -0.75 -6.13 -6.79
N VAL A 20 0.40 -6.68 -7.16
CA VAL A 20 0.48 -8.02 -7.76
C VAL A 20 -0.05 -9.07 -6.79
N ALA A 21 0.34 -9.01 -5.52
CA ALA A 21 -0.18 -9.92 -4.50
C ALA A 21 -1.70 -9.76 -4.32
N THR A 22 -2.23 -8.53 -4.36
CA THR A 22 -3.69 -8.30 -4.30
C THR A 22 -4.38 -8.97 -5.48
N LEU A 23 -3.84 -8.82 -6.69
CA LEU A 23 -4.41 -9.42 -7.91
C LEU A 23 -4.43 -10.95 -7.80
N VAL A 24 -3.31 -11.55 -7.38
CA VAL A 24 -3.20 -13.01 -7.19
C VAL A 24 -4.21 -13.52 -6.15
N VAL A 25 -4.30 -12.87 -4.99
CA VAL A 25 -5.27 -13.27 -3.95
C VAL A 25 -6.70 -13.15 -4.44
N VAL A 26 -7.04 -12.09 -5.16
CA VAL A 26 -8.39 -11.91 -5.74
C VAL A 26 -8.72 -13.03 -6.71
N LEU A 27 -7.78 -13.40 -7.61
CA LEU A 27 -8.00 -14.52 -8.54
C LEU A 27 -8.26 -15.83 -7.82
N VAL A 28 -7.47 -16.15 -6.79
CA VAL A 28 -7.65 -17.37 -5.98
C VAL A 28 -9.00 -17.37 -5.25
N VAL A 29 -9.39 -16.25 -4.66
CA VAL A 29 -10.68 -16.12 -3.96
C VAL A 29 -11.85 -16.28 -4.94
N VAL A 30 -11.76 -15.68 -6.13
CA VAL A 30 -12.80 -15.82 -7.18
C VAL A 30 -12.92 -17.28 -7.63
N ASP A 31 -11.80 -17.94 -7.91
CA ASP A 31 -11.78 -19.36 -8.31
C ASP A 31 -12.41 -20.26 -7.24
N LEU A 32 -11.99 -20.12 -5.98
CA LEU A 32 -12.55 -20.86 -4.85
C LEU A 32 -14.04 -20.57 -4.64
N THR A 33 -14.48 -19.33 -4.89
CA THR A 33 -15.89 -18.96 -4.78
C THR A 33 -16.72 -19.68 -5.86
N ILE A 34 -16.24 -19.70 -7.10
CA ILE A 34 -16.90 -20.42 -8.21
C ILE A 34 -17.00 -21.92 -7.87
N ALA A 35 -15.89 -22.53 -7.43
CA ALA A 35 -15.87 -23.94 -7.04
C ALA A 35 -16.85 -24.24 -5.89
N THR A 36 -16.90 -23.36 -4.88
CA THR A 36 -17.82 -23.50 -3.74
C THR A 36 -19.28 -23.40 -4.20
N VAL A 37 -19.63 -22.41 -5.03
CA VAL A 37 -21.00 -22.24 -5.56
C VAL A 37 -21.42 -23.45 -6.40
N GLN A 38 -20.54 -23.97 -7.25
CA GLN A 38 -20.83 -25.18 -8.05
C GLN A 38 -21.13 -26.40 -7.18
N GLN A 39 -20.43 -26.56 -6.04
CA GLN A 39 -20.67 -27.65 -5.11
C GLN A 39 -21.96 -27.48 -4.29
N LEU A 40 -22.37 -26.25 -4.00
CA LEU A 40 -23.60 -25.94 -3.26
C LEU A 40 -24.87 -26.02 -4.11
N VAL A 41 -24.79 -25.67 -5.40
CA VAL A 41 -25.94 -25.61 -6.33
C VAL A 41 -26.00 -26.85 -7.26
N GLY A 42 -25.04 -27.77 -7.14
CA GLY A 42 -24.98 -28.97 -7.97
C GLY A 42 -26.20 -29.89 -7.82
N PRO A 43 -26.57 -30.64 -8.88
CA PRO A 43 -27.80 -31.43 -8.93
C PRO A 43 -27.89 -32.61 -7.94
N GLY A 44 -26.87 -32.82 -7.10
CA GLY A 44 -26.77 -33.95 -6.16
C GLY A 44 -27.25 -33.69 -4.72
N GLY A 45 -27.73 -32.48 -4.39
CA GLY A 45 -28.10 -32.11 -3.02
C GLY A 45 -26.92 -31.60 -2.16
N VAL A 46 -27.13 -31.47 -0.84
CA VAL A 46 -26.12 -30.92 0.09
C VAL A 46 -24.90 -31.84 0.14
N ASN A 47 -23.81 -31.43 -0.50
CA ASN A 47 -22.57 -32.18 -0.54
C ASN A 47 -21.76 -31.98 0.76
N PRO A 48 -21.38 -33.04 1.51
CA PRO A 48 -20.55 -32.92 2.71
C PRO A 48 -19.17 -32.28 2.45
N PHE A 49 -18.68 -32.32 1.20
CA PHE A 49 -17.45 -31.63 0.80
C PHE A 49 -17.63 -30.12 0.60
N GLY A 50 -18.87 -29.62 0.50
CA GLY A 50 -19.15 -28.18 0.37
C GLY A 50 -18.70 -27.38 1.59
N THR A 51 -18.77 -27.98 2.78
CA THR A 51 -18.26 -27.36 4.02
C THR A 51 -16.73 -27.19 3.97
N LEU A 52 -16.01 -28.15 3.39
CA LEU A 52 -14.56 -28.08 3.24
C LEU A 52 -14.15 -26.95 2.28
N SER A 53 -14.85 -26.81 1.16
CA SER A 53 -14.65 -25.73 0.18
C SER A 53 -14.92 -24.35 0.78
N PHE A 54 -15.97 -24.23 1.58
CA PHE A 54 -16.26 -23.00 2.32
C PHE A 54 -15.16 -22.65 3.34
N LEU A 55 -14.67 -23.64 4.09
CA LEU A 55 -13.57 -23.44 5.04
C LEU A 55 -12.27 -23.03 4.33
N LEU A 56 -11.98 -23.62 3.16
CA LEU A 56 -10.83 -23.23 2.34
C LEU A 56 -10.96 -21.79 1.82
N LEU A 57 -12.15 -21.40 1.35
CA LEU A 57 -12.43 -20.02 0.93
C LEU A 57 -12.25 -19.04 2.10
N ALA A 58 -12.84 -19.35 3.26
CA ALA A 58 -12.71 -18.52 4.46
C ALA A 58 -11.24 -18.40 4.90
N GLY A 59 -10.49 -19.50 4.89
CA GLY A 59 -9.06 -19.53 5.18
C GLY A 59 -8.24 -18.71 4.19
N ALA A 60 -8.53 -18.82 2.89
CA ALA A 60 -7.86 -18.05 1.84
C ALA A 60 -8.12 -16.54 1.99
N VAL A 61 -9.36 -16.14 2.30
CA VAL A 61 -9.72 -14.74 2.56
C VAL A 61 -9.00 -14.22 3.81
N ALA A 62 -9.04 -14.95 4.92
CA ALA A 62 -8.39 -14.54 6.16
C ALA A 62 -6.86 -14.45 6.01
N GLY A 63 -6.24 -15.49 5.44
CA GLY A 63 -4.79 -15.51 5.16
C GLY A 63 -4.37 -14.41 4.19
N GLY A 64 -5.13 -14.24 3.09
CA GLY A 64 -4.95 -13.18 2.12
C GLY A 64 -5.03 -11.79 2.77
N PHE A 65 -6.03 -11.55 3.61
CA PHE A 65 -6.19 -10.29 4.34
C PHE A 65 -4.98 -9.99 5.24
N VAL A 66 -4.47 -10.97 6.00
CA VAL A 66 -3.30 -10.78 6.87
C VAL A 66 -2.05 -10.45 6.05
N VAL A 67 -1.78 -11.21 4.98
CA VAL A 67 -0.61 -11.00 4.12
C VAL A 67 -0.68 -9.65 3.41
N LEU A 68 -1.82 -9.33 2.80
CA LEU A 68 -2.05 -8.05 2.11
C LEU A 68 -1.96 -6.89 3.09
N SER A 69 -2.53 -7.01 4.29
CA SER A 69 -2.42 -5.99 5.33
C SER A 69 -0.96 -5.69 5.69
N ARG A 70 -0.11 -6.73 5.81
CA ARG A 70 1.33 -6.56 6.07
C ARG A 70 2.04 -5.89 4.90
N LEU A 71 1.76 -6.30 3.66
CA LEU A 71 2.38 -5.72 2.46
C LEU A 71 1.99 -4.25 2.27
N TRP A 72 0.70 -3.93 2.44
CA TRP A 72 0.21 -2.56 2.37
C TRP A 72 0.80 -1.70 3.50
N ARG A 73 0.82 -2.19 4.75
CA ARG A 73 1.50 -1.49 5.87
C ARG A 73 2.97 -1.22 5.56
N ARG A 74 3.69 -2.20 4.99
CA ARG A 74 5.08 -2.01 4.57
C ARG A 74 5.21 -0.93 3.49
N SER A 75 4.30 -0.90 2.53
CA SER A 75 4.29 0.13 1.48
C SER A 75 4.01 1.53 2.04
N TYR A 76 3.08 1.68 2.99
CA TYR A 76 2.76 2.96 3.62
C TYR A 76 3.91 3.47 4.48
N ARG A 77 4.63 2.59 5.19
CA ARG A 77 5.84 2.96 5.94
C ARG A 77 6.97 3.47 5.05
N LEU A 78 6.98 3.11 3.77
CA LEU A 78 7.96 3.56 2.79
C LEU A 78 7.46 4.78 2.00
N ARG A 79 6.29 5.34 2.32
CA ARG A 79 5.76 6.49 1.58
C ARG A 79 6.76 7.63 1.65
N PRO A 80 7.26 8.11 0.50
CA PRO A 80 8.27 9.15 0.47
C PRO A 80 7.65 10.46 0.93
N VAL A 81 8.36 11.16 1.80
CA VAL A 81 7.99 12.50 2.25
C VAL A 81 8.90 13.49 1.52
N THR A 82 8.30 14.55 0.97
CA THR A 82 9.02 15.65 0.36
C THR A 82 9.61 16.52 1.46
N LEU A 83 10.94 16.49 1.58
CA LEU A 83 11.68 17.39 2.46
C LEU A 83 11.95 18.72 1.75
N SER A 84 12.14 19.79 2.53
CA SER A 84 12.58 21.08 1.99
C SER A 84 14.01 20.99 1.43
N THR A 85 14.42 21.98 0.63
CA THR A 85 15.75 21.99 -0.03
C THR A 85 16.91 22.10 0.98
N SER A 86 16.64 22.61 2.18
CA SER A 86 17.56 22.71 3.31
C SER A 86 16.85 22.18 4.57
N PRO A 87 16.71 20.85 4.70
CA PRO A 87 15.90 20.27 5.76
C PRO A 87 16.57 20.49 7.11
N THR A 88 15.78 20.90 8.09
CA THR A 88 16.25 21.00 9.46
C THR A 88 16.29 19.62 10.11
N VAL A 89 16.97 19.52 11.26
CA VAL A 89 17.10 18.24 11.99
C VAL A 89 15.72 17.69 12.37
N GLY A 90 14.75 18.55 12.70
CA GLY A 90 13.36 18.14 12.97
C GLY A 90 12.67 17.52 11.74
N GLU A 91 12.81 18.13 10.57
CA GLU A 91 12.21 17.63 9.32
C GLU A 91 12.77 16.26 8.91
N LEU A 92 14.06 16.02 9.13
CA LEU A 92 14.71 14.72 8.89
C LEU A 92 14.09 13.58 9.72
N TYR A 93 13.41 13.90 10.82
CA TYR A 93 12.72 12.96 11.69
C TYR A 93 11.19 13.09 11.66
N GLY A 94 10.65 13.90 10.75
CA GLY A 94 9.20 14.07 10.57
C GLY A 94 8.53 14.96 11.62
N MET A 95 9.31 15.79 12.33
CA MET A 95 8.79 16.84 13.21
C MET A 95 8.70 18.15 12.41
N PRO A 96 7.47 18.67 12.16
CA PRO A 96 7.33 20.02 11.65
C PRO A 96 7.81 21.00 12.73
N GLU A 97 8.71 21.93 12.37
CA GLU A 97 9.09 23.02 13.25
C GLU A 97 7.90 23.96 13.43
N LEU A 98 7.15 23.79 14.52
CA LEU A 98 5.97 24.57 14.85
C LEU A 98 6.30 26.02 15.23
N ASP A 99 7.52 26.26 15.72
CA ASP A 99 7.99 27.58 16.19
C ASP A 99 8.86 28.32 15.17
N ALA A 100 9.14 27.73 14.01
CA ALA A 100 9.90 28.39 12.97
C ALA A 100 9.04 29.44 12.24
N PRO A 101 9.59 30.62 11.91
CA PRO A 101 8.86 31.60 11.10
C PRO A 101 8.44 30.97 9.76
N PRO A 102 7.27 31.34 9.21
CA PRO A 102 6.78 30.81 7.93
C PRO A 102 7.85 30.97 6.86
N ARG A 103 8.29 29.85 6.25
CA ARG A 103 9.35 29.91 5.25
C ARG A 103 8.81 30.55 3.97
N PRO A 104 9.56 31.47 3.35
CA PRO A 104 9.14 32.12 2.12
C PRO A 104 8.93 31.08 1.01
N HIS A 105 7.75 31.10 0.39
CA HIS A 105 7.43 30.24 -0.73
C HIS A 105 8.30 30.61 -1.94
N ARG A 106 9.27 29.75 -2.27
CA ARG A 106 10.21 29.93 -3.41
C ARG A 106 9.53 30.19 -4.76
N GLY A 107 8.30 29.72 -4.97
CA GLY A 107 7.57 29.88 -6.24
C GLY A 107 6.73 31.16 -6.39
N LEU A 108 6.41 31.87 -5.30
CA LEU A 108 5.46 33.01 -5.33
C LEU A 108 6.12 34.38 -5.16
N ASN A 109 7.34 34.42 -4.64
CA ASN A 109 8.00 35.69 -4.30
C ASN A 109 8.81 36.30 -5.46
N GLY A 110 8.86 35.66 -6.64
CA GLY A 110 9.57 36.19 -7.81
C GLY A 110 11.08 36.37 -7.63
N GLN A 111 11.66 35.82 -6.55
CA GLN A 111 13.08 35.97 -6.23
C GLN A 111 13.96 34.87 -6.82
N ASP A 112 13.37 33.77 -7.30
CA ASP A 112 14.11 32.72 -7.98
C ASP A 112 14.15 33.02 -9.50
N PRO A 113 15.34 33.03 -10.13
CA PRO A 113 15.45 33.18 -11.57
C PRO A 113 14.73 32.02 -12.28
N PRO A 114 13.97 32.28 -13.36
CA PRO A 114 13.25 31.24 -14.06
C PRO A 114 14.21 30.16 -14.58
N PRO A 115 13.78 28.88 -14.65
CA PRO A 115 14.63 27.81 -15.16
C PRO A 115 15.09 28.13 -16.58
N SER A 116 16.40 28.04 -16.82
CA SER A 116 17.08 28.48 -18.05
C SER A 116 16.81 27.64 -19.30
N ARG A 117 15.90 26.66 -19.20
CA ARG A 117 15.65 25.68 -20.26
C ARG A 117 14.22 25.16 -20.12
N TRP A 118 13.44 25.43 -21.16
CA TRP A 118 12.10 24.93 -21.42
C TRP A 118 12.22 23.94 -22.57
#